data_AF-A0A934J1D7-F1
#
_entry.id   AF-A0A934J1D7-F1
#
_cell.length_a   1.000
_cell.length_b   1.000
_cell.length_c   1.000
_cell.angle_alpha   90.00
_cell.angle_beta   90.00
_cell.angle_gamma   90.00
#
_symmetry.space_group_name_H-M   'P 1'
#
loop_
_entity.id
_entity.type
_entity.pdbx_description
1 polymer ?
#
loop_
_entity_poly.entity_id
_entity_poly.type
_entity_poly.pdbx_seq_one_letter_code
_entity_poly.pdbx_strand_id
1 'polypeptide(L)'
;MSRKFLFGLLLSCLAIIILAPAPEAMEFPREGVPEIPNGVAEPFAGRWWLGFPEGTGTINGEPVVDCSSAVELTANGADKLSYKSSSGIETEFELMSFSGRTTWLPEWGESSIAVWVSKDEFFVYSVDLATGKARWGNPMVFRRC
;
A
#
# COMPACT_ATOMS: atom_id res chain seq x y z
N MET A 1 9.34 45.07 31.61
CA MET A 1 9.86 43.79 31.05
C MET A 1 10.83 44.15 29.92
N SER A 2 12.13 43.87 30.09
CA SER A 2 13.19 44.41 29.22
C SER A 2 13.15 43.78 27.82
N ARG A 3 13.31 44.61 26.77
CA ARG A 3 13.38 44.20 25.35
C ARG A 3 14.40 43.07 25.12
N LYS A 4 15.46 42.99 25.94
CA LYS A 4 16.49 41.94 25.93
C LYS A 4 15.95 40.56 26.36
N PHE A 5 14.96 40.54 27.25
CA PHE A 5 14.31 39.30 27.74
C PHE A 5 13.38 38.69 26.67
N LEU A 6 12.70 39.55 25.88
CA LEU A 6 11.83 39.12 24.79
C LEU A 6 12.63 38.51 23.62
N PHE A 7 13.79 39.08 23.29
CA PHE A 7 14.69 38.56 22.26
C PHE A 7 15.34 37.22 22.65
N GLY A 8 15.73 37.04 23.92
CA GLY A 8 16.29 35.77 24.41
C GLY A 8 15.27 34.63 24.36
N LEU A 9 14.00 34.91 24.67
CA LEU A 9 12.93 33.91 24.61
C LEU A 9 12.64 33.48 23.15
N LEU A 10 12.56 34.44 22.23
CA LEU A 10 12.31 34.18 20.80
C LEU A 10 13.42 33.36 20.12
N LEU A 11 14.69 33.63 20.46
CA LEU A 11 15.83 32.84 19.96
C LEU A 11 15.82 31.41 20.51
N SER A 12 15.41 31.20 21.77
CA SER A 12 15.30 29.87 22.35
C SER A 12 14.18 29.03 21.72
N CYS A 13 13.02 29.62 21.42
CA CYS A 13 11.92 28.92 20.75
C CYS A 13 12.26 28.56 19.30
N LEU A 14 13.01 29.41 18.59
CA LEU A 14 13.42 29.12 17.22
C LEU A 14 14.44 27.98 17.15
N ALA A 15 15.35 27.88 18.13
CA ALA A 15 16.32 26.79 18.22
C ALA A 15 15.67 25.42 18.50
N ILE A 16 14.56 25.39 19.25
CA ILE A 16 13.84 24.15 19.57
C ILE A 16 13.11 23.58 18.35
N ILE A 17 12.64 24.42 17.41
CA ILE A 17 11.95 23.96 16.20
C ILE A 17 12.92 23.29 15.20
N ILE A 18 14.19 23.70 15.16
CA ILE A 18 15.18 23.18 14.21
C ILE A 18 15.72 21.79 14.64
N LEU A 19 15.67 21.48 15.94
CA LEU A 19 16.16 20.23 16.53
C LEU A 19 15.08 19.16 16.72
N ALA A 20 13.82 19.48 16.45
CA ALA A 20 12.76 18.47 16.48
C ALA A 20 12.98 17.51 15.29
N PRO A 21 13.14 16.20 15.52
CA PRO A 21 13.15 15.24 14.42
C PRO A 21 11.84 15.38 13.65
N ALA A 22 11.93 15.50 12.32
CA ALA A 22 10.76 15.44 11.48
C ALA A 22 10.05 14.10 11.77
N PRO A 23 8.70 14.06 11.83
CA PRO A 23 8.01 12.79 11.93
C PRO A 23 8.45 11.92 10.74
N GLU A 24 9.06 10.77 11.03
CA GLU A 24 9.43 9.82 10.00
C GLU A 24 8.14 9.35 9.33
N ALA A 25 8.03 9.60 8.03
CA ALA A 25 6.93 9.07 7.25
C ALA A 25 7.04 7.54 7.28
N MET A 26 5.92 6.86 7.59
CA MET A 26 5.87 5.41 7.59
C MET A 26 6.34 4.86 6.24
N GLU A 27 7.36 4.01 6.27
CA GLU A 27 7.92 3.43 5.05
C GLU A 27 7.33 2.04 4.82
N PHE A 28 6.54 1.91 3.74
CA PHE A 28 5.94 0.66 3.32
C PHE A 28 6.84 -0.10 2.34
N PRO A 29 6.75 -1.44 2.27
CA PRO A 29 7.59 -2.27 1.40
C PRO A 29 7.39 -1.90 -0.07
N ARG A 30 8.49 -1.76 -0.81
CA ARG A 30 8.44 -1.42 -2.25
C ARG A 30 8.85 -2.56 -3.17
N GLU A 31 9.31 -3.66 -2.59
CA GLU A 31 9.78 -4.87 -3.24
C GLU A 31 9.22 -6.08 -2.50
N GLY A 32 8.85 -7.11 -3.25
CA GLY A 32 8.30 -8.34 -2.70
C GLY A 32 9.39 -9.22 -2.09
N VAL A 33 8.99 -10.07 -1.15
CA VAL A 33 9.86 -11.12 -0.61
C VAL A 33 10.30 -12.09 -1.72
N PRO A 34 11.57 -12.55 -1.75
CA PRO A 34 12.12 -13.31 -2.86
C PRO A 34 11.52 -14.72 -3.02
N GLU A 35 10.87 -15.25 -1.99
CA GLU A 35 10.28 -16.58 -1.98
C GLU A 35 8.99 -16.68 -2.81
N ILE A 36 8.34 -15.54 -3.09
CA ILE A 36 7.09 -15.51 -3.84
C ILE A 36 7.35 -14.91 -5.23
N PRO A 37 7.11 -15.67 -6.31
CA PRO A 37 7.43 -15.21 -7.65
C PRO A 37 6.55 -14.01 -8.06
N ASN A 38 7.20 -12.98 -8.60
CA ASN A 38 6.51 -11.83 -9.16
C ASN A 38 5.99 -12.10 -10.57
N GLY A 39 4.84 -11.51 -10.92
CA GLY A 39 4.20 -11.70 -12.23
C GLY A 39 3.42 -13.01 -12.37
N VAL A 40 3.23 -13.77 -11.28
CA VAL A 40 2.53 -15.05 -11.28
C VAL A 40 1.20 -14.93 -10.53
N ALA A 41 0.12 -15.45 -11.11
CA ALA A 41 -1.23 -15.29 -10.57
C ALA A 41 -1.56 -16.26 -9.44
N GLU A 42 -1.03 -17.48 -9.48
CA GLU A 42 -1.37 -18.55 -8.53
C GLU A 42 -1.22 -18.15 -7.06
N PRO A 43 -0.13 -17.45 -6.61
CA PRO A 43 0.01 -17.05 -5.21
C PRO A 43 -1.09 -16.13 -4.69
N PHE A 44 -1.71 -15.34 -5.58
CA PHE A 44 -2.80 -14.42 -5.23
C PHE A 44 -4.13 -15.12 -5.03
N ALA A 45 -4.31 -16.35 -5.53
CA ALA A 45 -5.59 -17.03 -5.49
C ALA A 45 -6.09 -17.22 -4.05
N GLY A 46 -7.37 -16.90 -3.82
CA GLY A 46 -8.02 -17.06 -2.54
C GLY A 46 -8.92 -15.90 -2.14
N ARG A 47 -9.31 -15.91 -0.87
CA ARG A 47 -10.16 -14.89 -0.24
C ARG A 47 -9.31 -13.97 0.60
N TRP A 48 -9.59 -12.68 0.53
CA TRP A 48 -8.76 -11.67 1.18
C TRP A 48 -9.60 -10.66 1.94
N TRP A 49 -9.17 -10.42 3.18
CA TRP A 49 -9.47 -9.22 3.93
C TRP A 49 -8.75 -8.04 3.26
N LEU A 50 -9.38 -6.86 3.27
CA LEU A 50 -8.83 -5.64 2.67
C LEU A 50 -8.97 -4.48 3.65
N GLY A 51 -7.91 -3.73 3.86
CA GLY A 51 -7.95 -2.54 4.70
C GLY A 51 -6.73 -1.66 4.57
N PHE A 52 -6.61 -0.73 5.50
CA PHE A 52 -5.47 0.17 5.59
C PHE A 52 -4.34 -0.48 6.39
N PRO A 53 -3.07 -0.15 6.08
CA PRO A 53 -1.96 -0.57 6.91
C PRO A 53 -2.12 -0.09 8.35
N GLU A 54 -1.72 -0.93 9.30
CA GLU A 54 -1.70 -0.61 10.71
C GLU A 54 -0.27 -0.27 11.15
N GLY A 55 -0.10 0.75 12.00
CA GLY A 55 1.19 1.05 12.61
C GLY A 55 1.21 2.34 13.44
N THR A 56 2.35 2.66 14.03
CA THR A 56 2.51 3.90 14.79
C THR A 56 2.33 5.12 13.88
N GLY A 57 1.33 5.95 14.19
CA GLY A 57 1.00 7.15 13.39
C GLY A 57 -0.11 6.94 12.36
N THR A 58 -0.71 5.76 12.25
CA THR A 58 -1.93 5.55 11.45
C THR A 58 -3.17 5.72 12.31
N ILE A 59 -4.23 6.33 11.74
CA ILE A 59 -5.57 6.19 12.30
C ILE A 59 -6.00 4.77 11.96
N ASN A 60 -6.07 3.88 12.95
CA ASN A 60 -6.60 2.54 12.76
C ASN A 60 -8.07 2.67 12.37
N GLY A 61 -8.35 2.47 11.08
CA GLY A 61 -9.70 2.44 10.54
C GLY A 61 -10.27 1.02 10.57
N GLU A 62 -11.60 0.93 10.54
CA GLU A 62 -12.27 -0.33 10.22
C GLU A 62 -11.78 -0.84 8.85
N PRO A 63 -11.71 -2.17 8.66
CA PRO A 63 -11.38 -2.73 7.36
C PRO A 63 -12.35 -2.27 6.28
N VAL A 64 -11.85 -2.19 5.05
CA VAL A 64 -12.71 -1.92 3.90
C VAL A 64 -13.60 -3.11 3.62
N VAL A 65 -13.05 -4.33 3.71
CA VAL A 65 -13.83 -5.58 3.76
C VAL A 65 -13.22 -6.57 4.75
N ASP A 66 -14.08 -7.31 5.44
CA ASP A 66 -13.68 -8.40 6.34
C ASP A 66 -13.79 -9.77 5.67
N CYS A 67 -13.41 -10.84 6.37
CA CYS A 67 -13.47 -12.19 5.80
C CYS A 67 -14.90 -12.72 5.55
N SER A 68 -15.91 -12.16 6.23
CA SER A 68 -17.31 -12.52 5.97
C SER A 68 -17.80 -11.99 4.61
N SER A 69 -17.15 -10.95 4.11
CA SER A 69 -17.44 -10.23 2.86
C SER A 69 -16.18 -10.02 1.99
N ALA A 70 -15.26 -11.00 2.03
CA ALA A 70 -13.93 -10.90 1.43
C ALA A 70 -13.93 -10.57 -0.06
N VAL A 71 -12.85 -9.95 -0.54
CA VAL A 71 -12.58 -9.93 -1.98
C VAL A 71 -12.06 -11.31 -2.41
N GLU A 72 -12.40 -11.71 -3.63
CA GLU A 72 -11.97 -13.00 -4.17
C GLU A 72 -11.00 -12.75 -5.33
N LEU A 73 -9.85 -13.42 -5.27
CA LEU A 73 -8.84 -13.41 -6.31
C LEU A 73 -8.78 -14.80 -6.93
N THR A 74 -8.93 -14.88 -8.26
CA THR A 74 -8.87 -16.14 -9.02
C THR A 74 -7.76 -16.05 -10.06
N ALA A 75 -6.88 -17.05 -10.08
CA ALA A 75 -5.86 -17.18 -11.13
C ALA A 75 -6.48 -17.77 -12.39
N ASN A 76 -6.44 -17.02 -13.50
CA ASN A 76 -7.03 -17.37 -14.80
C ASN A 76 -5.95 -17.62 -15.86
N GLY A 77 -4.91 -18.35 -15.47
CA GLY A 77 -3.70 -18.54 -16.26
C GLY A 77 -2.46 -18.30 -15.40
N ALA A 78 -1.28 -18.32 -16.03
CA ALA A 78 -0.03 -18.07 -15.31
C ALA A 78 0.09 -16.61 -14.85
N ASP A 79 -0.40 -15.67 -15.67
CA ASP A 79 -0.20 -14.23 -15.57
C ASP A 79 -1.52 -13.44 -15.65
N LYS A 80 -2.66 -14.09 -15.40
CA LYS A 80 -3.98 -13.44 -15.40
C LYS A 80 -4.67 -13.61 -14.06
N LEU A 81 -5.18 -12.51 -13.52
CA LEU A 81 -5.83 -12.44 -12.23
C LEU A 81 -7.22 -11.81 -12.38
N SER A 82 -8.25 -12.52 -11.95
CA SER A 82 -9.58 -11.92 -11.77
C SER A 82 -9.77 -11.53 -10.32
N TYR A 83 -10.14 -10.28 -10.12
CA TYR A 83 -10.55 -9.71 -8.85
C TYR A 83 -12.06 -9.58 -8.82
N LYS A 84 -12.68 -10.03 -7.73
CA LYS A 84 -14.09 -9.83 -7.44
C LYS A 84 -14.25 -9.06 -6.13
N SER A 85 -14.87 -7.90 -6.19
CA SER A 85 -15.17 -7.10 -5.01
C SER A 85 -16.26 -7.75 -4.14
N SER A 86 -16.41 -7.28 -2.90
CA SER A 86 -17.51 -7.66 -2.01
C SER A 86 -18.90 -7.32 -2.56
N SER A 87 -18.99 -6.32 -3.44
CA SER A 87 -20.20 -5.97 -4.17
C SER A 87 -20.45 -6.80 -5.44
N GLY A 88 -19.55 -7.73 -5.76
CA GLY A 88 -19.65 -8.61 -6.93
C GLY A 88 -19.16 -7.99 -8.24
N ILE A 89 -18.48 -6.84 -8.21
CA ILE A 89 -17.85 -6.24 -9.39
C ILE A 89 -16.58 -7.04 -9.71
N GLU A 90 -16.46 -7.47 -10.96
CA GLU A 90 -15.30 -8.23 -11.43
C GLU A 90 -14.39 -7.34 -12.29
N THR A 91 -13.09 -7.55 -12.17
CA THR A 91 -12.05 -6.88 -12.97
C THR A 91 -10.94 -7.86 -13.27
N GLU A 92 -10.48 -7.89 -14.50
CA GLU A 92 -9.35 -8.73 -14.92
C GLU A 92 -8.06 -7.91 -15.00
N PHE A 93 -6.96 -8.55 -14.64
CA PHE A 93 -5.62 -7.98 -14.71
C PHE A 93 -4.66 -8.95 -15.41
N GLU A 94 -3.83 -8.40 -16.29
CA GLU A 94 -2.58 -9.04 -16.69
C GLU A 94 -1.49 -8.73 -15.66
N LEU A 95 -0.67 -9.72 -15.34
CA LEU A 95 0.38 -9.63 -14.33
C LEU A 95 1.75 -9.53 -15.00
N MET A 96 2.52 -8.52 -14.61
CA MET A 96 3.89 -8.33 -15.10
C MET A 96 4.86 -8.26 -13.94
N SER A 97 5.98 -8.96 -14.05
CA SER A 97 7.10 -8.82 -13.11
C SER A 97 7.97 -7.64 -13.50
N PHE A 98 8.18 -6.70 -12.58
CA PHE A 98 9.11 -5.60 -12.80
C PHE A 98 9.74 -5.13 -11.48
N SER A 99 11.08 -5.01 -11.46
CA SER A 99 11.81 -4.43 -10.32
C SER A 99 11.51 -5.10 -8.98
N GLY A 100 11.35 -6.43 -8.95
CA GLY A 100 11.06 -7.19 -7.72
C GLY A 100 9.62 -7.07 -7.23
N ARG A 101 8.68 -6.74 -8.12
CA ARG A 101 7.25 -6.52 -7.80
C ARG A 101 6.36 -7.10 -8.89
N THR A 102 5.08 -7.23 -8.58
CA THR A 102 4.05 -7.61 -9.56
C THR A 102 3.20 -6.39 -9.91
N THR A 103 3.15 -5.99 -11.18
CA THR A 103 2.22 -4.99 -11.67
C THR A 103 0.93 -5.67 -12.13
N TRP A 104 -0.21 -5.17 -11.68
CA TRP A 104 -1.55 -5.54 -12.13
C TRP A 104 -1.99 -4.52 -13.19
N LEU A 105 -2.11 -4.97 -14.43
CA LEU A 105 -2.48 -4.16 -15.59
C LEU A 105 -3.95 -4.46 -15.95
N PRO A 106 -4.89 -3.56 -15.64
CA PRO A 106 -6.26 -3.73 -16.09
C PRO A 106 -6.38 -3.43 -17.59
N GLU A 107 -7.47 -3.89 -18.21
CA GLU A 107 -7.82 -3.49 -19.57
C GLU A 107 -7.99 -1.97 -19.69
N TRP A 108 -8.57 -1.35 -18.65
CA TRP A 108 -8.82 0.09 -18.57
C TRP A 108 -8.58 0.62 -17.16
N GLY A 109 -8.07 1.84 -17.03
CA GLY A 109 -7.91 2.54 -15.75
C GLY A 109 -6.50 2.49 -15.17
N GLU A 110 -6.38 2.80 -13.87
CA GLU A 110 -5.10 2.84 -13.18
C GLU A 110 -4.53 1.43 -12.98
N SER A 111 -3.27 1.23 -13.38
CA SER A 111 -2.53 0.03 -12.95
C SER A 111 -2.25 0.06 -11.45
N SER A 112 -1.98 -1.11 -10.89
CA SER A 112 -1.58 -1.25 -9.49
C SER A 112 -0.29 -2.05 -9.37
N ILE A 113 0.43 -1.87 -8.27
CA ILE A 113 1.62 -2.64 -7.93
C ILE A 113 1.33 -3.44 -6.67
N ALA A 114 1.45 -4.76 -6.75
CA ALA A 114 1.37 -5.68 -5.63
C ALA A 114 2.77 -6.04 -5.13
N VAL A 115 2.95 -5.98 -3.81
CA VAL A 115 4.20 -6.25 -3.09
C VAL A 115 3.95 -7.25 -1.98
N TRP A 116 4.46 -8.47 -2.16
CA TRP A 116 4.35 -9.55 -1.18
C TRP A 116 5.23 -9.32 0.05
N VAL A 117 4.67 -9.49 1.25
CA VAL A 117 5.45 -9.53 2.50
C VAL A 117 5.45 -10.91 3.14
N SER A 118 4.43 -11.72 2.86
CA SER A 118 4.36 -13.13 3.21
C SER A 118 3.34 -13.84 2.32
N LYS A 119 3.21 -15.16 2.39
CA LYS A 119 2.17 -15.90 1.65
C LYS A 119 0.72 -15.49 2.01
N ASP A 120 0.55 -14.81 3.14
CA ASP A 120 -0.75 -14.46 3.71
C ASP A 120 -0.97 -12.94 3.77
N GLU A 121 -0.02 -12.13 3.30
CA GLU A 121 -0.14 -10.68 3.30
C GLU A 121 0.64 -10.03 2.15
N PHE A 122 0.00 -9.06 1.49
CA PHE A 122 0.65 -8.20 0.50
C PHE A 122 0.04 -6.80 0.50
N PHE A 123 0.81 -5.84 -0.02
CA PHE A 123 0.41 -4.45 -0.20
C PHE A 123 0.07 -4.19 -1.66
N VAL A 124 -0.93 -3.35 -1.92
CA VAL A 124 -1.28 -2.88 -3.26
C VAL A 124 -1.20 -1.35 -3.31
N TYR A 125 -0.45 -0.84 -4.28
CA TYR A 125 -0.26 0.59 -4.53
C TYR A 125 -0.91 0.96 -5.86
N SER A 126 -1.77 1.98 -5.86
CA SER A 126 -2.25 2.56 -7.12
C SER A 126 -1.12 3.30 -7.84
N VAL A 127 -1.13 3.23 -9.17
CA VAL A 127 -0.22 3.99 -10.03
C VAL A 127 -0.98 5.15 -10.64
N ASP A 128 -0.49 6.36 -10.38
CA ASP A 128 -1.08 7.57 -10.92
C ASP A 128 -0.97 7.61 -12.45
N LEU A 129 -2.12 7.71 -13.13
CA LEU A 129 -2.16 7.68 -14.60
C LEU A 129 -1.42 8.83 -15.28
N ALA A 130 -1.41 10.02 -14.65
CA ALA A 130 -0.81 11.19 -15.25
C ALA A 130 0.74 11.14 -15.19
N THR A 131 1.28 10.55 -14.12
CA THR A 131 2.72 10.58 -13.84
C THR A 131 3.41 9.22 -13.95
N GLY A 132 2.65 8.13 -13.99
CA GLY A 132 3.17 6.76 -13.94
C GLY A 132 3.80 6.39 -12.59
N LYS A 133 3.61 7.22 -11.54
CA LYS A 133 4.23 7.02 -10.24
C LYS A 133 3.28 6.27 -9.31
N ALA A 134 3.82 5.25 -8.64
CA ALA A 134 3.09 4.58 -7.57
C ALA A 134 2.91 5.48 -6.36
N ARG A 135 1.73 5.42 -5.74
CA ARG A 135 1.38 6.18 -4.54
C ARG A 135 1.91 5.46 -3.29
N TRP A 136 3.24 5.44 -3.13
CA TRP A 136 3.95 4.67 -2.09
C TRP A 136 3.51 4.97 -0.65
N GLY A 137 3.02 6.17 -0.36
CA GLY A 137 2.62 6.58 0.99
C GLY A 137 1.21 6.15 1.39
N ASN A 138 0.45 5.50 0.51
CA ASN A 138 -0.95 5.13 0.80
C ASN A 138 -1.35 3.79 0.15
N PRO A 139 -0.74 2.66 0.57
CA PRO A 139 -1.16 1.36 0.07
C PRO A 139 -2.46 0.86 0.73
N MET A 140 -3.08 -0.11 0.07
CA MET A 140 -4.03 -1.03 0.67
C MET A 140 -3.31 -2.31 1.09
N VAL A 141 -3.77 -2.96 2.17
CA VAL A 141 -3.25 -4.25 2.63
C VAL A 141 -4.28 -5.33 2.39
N PHE A 142 -3.82 -6.42 1.78
CA PHE A 142 -4.56 -7.65 1.60
C PHE A 142 -4.04 -8.68 2.59
N ARG A 143 -4.93 -9.26 3.38
CA ARG A 143 -4.59 -10.35 4.33
C ARG A 143 -5.45 -11.56 4.04
N ARG A 144 -4.84 -12.74 4.06
CA ARG A 144 -5.55 -13.97 3.71
C ARG A 144 -6.66 -14.26 4.72
N CYS A 145 -7.82 -14.61 4.18
CA CYS A 145 -8.87 -15.37 4.86
C CYS A 145 -8.64 -16.86 4.57
#